data_AF-A0AAP9QEE6-F1
#
_entry.id   AF-A0AAP9QEE6-F1
#
_cell.length_a   1.000
_cell.length_b   1.000
_cell.length_c   1.000
_cell.angle_alpha   90.00
_cell.angle_beta   90.00
_cell.angle_gamma   90.00
#
_symmetry.space_group_name_H-M   'P 1'
#
loop_
_entity.id
_entity.type
_entity.pdbx_description
1 polymer ?
#
loop_
_entity_poly.entity_id
_entity_poly.type
_entity_poly.pdbx_seq_one_letter_code
_entity_poly.pdbx_strand_id
1 'polypeptide(L)'
;MFKQLTGAVRRLLSPATGEVVTVNKDELKQTQSAAAVMSVRSPSAGISVASTLSPGRLAGILRNAADGHARDFFIMAEELEERDLHYASVLRTRKLTVSGIEPSVEAGSDSPRDVEIADDIRNLMAQPQVPELLFDLLDGLGKGVGVCEILWNTSATLWKPRDYEWVDPRFLKPDRETLRDFRLLTDRNPIDGEPLSPGKFIVHKPRLKSGLPLRNGLARLVAVMYMLKSYTVRDWWAFAEKFGIPIVVGKYGNNASPEQIQTLLDAIASLASDAGCAIPDSMKLEMQEAASRNSGGTLFKEMAEWCDAQISKAVLGQTMTTDDGSSRAQAEVHNGVRMDIAKWDAWQLSNTLSEFLVRPYVDMNYGPQEHYPRVVLRISKPEDLKVLVDALSPLIDRGMEVQMSEIRDKFGLSEPEKGAKILTPTAQMANPLPAMNREQTALNRSQPDVLDMMVDEAMNDWQRTGDAFTSPVLELAKKSDSFESFLAGLPALQKELDADEFATQLAMLCFKARSLGDVNDG
;
A
#
# COMPACT_ATOMS: atom_id res chain seq x y z
N MET A 1 21.62 -38.99 8.17
CA MET A 1 20.53 -39.64 7.42
C MET A 1 19.66 -40.45 8.37
N PHE A 2 18.77 -39.78 9.09
CA PHE A 2 17.71 -40.46 9.83
C PHE A 2 16.73 -41.11 8.84
N LYS A 3 16.08 -42.21 9.25
CA LYS A 3 15.24 -43.07 8.40
C LYS A 3 14.15 -42.28 7.68
N GLN A 4 14.41 -41.91 6.43
CA GLN A 4 13.39 -41.43 5.50
C GLN A 4 12.42 -42.59 5.24
N LEU A 5 11.11 -42.31 5.26
CA LEU A 5 10.09 -43.34 5.05
C LEU A 5 10.11 -43.79 3.57
N THR A 6 10.96 -44.77 3.26
CA THR A 6 10.96 -45.51 2.02
C THR A 6 9.75 -46.47 2.01
N GLY A 7 8.67 -46.04 1.35
CA GLY A 7 7.58 -46.96 0.96
C GLY A 7 6.38 -47.11 1.89
N ALA A 8 6.21 -46.28 2.93
CA ALA A 8 5.04 -46.36 3.80
C ALA A 8 3.83 -45.58 3.24
N VAL A 9 2.62 -46.09 3.49
CA VAL A 9 1.35 -45.38 3.28
C VAL A 9 1.39 -44.08 4.08
N ARG A 10 1.65 -42.96 3.41
CA ARG A 10 1.74 -41.64 4.01
C ARG A 10 0.34 -41.22 4.42
N ARG A 11 0.12 -41.17 5.72
CA ARG A 11 -1.17 -40.90 6.35
C ARG A 11 -1.12 -39.49 6.92
N LEU A 12 -2.13 -38.68 6.59
CA LEU A 12 -2.28 -37.33 7.14
C LEU A 12 -3.50 -37.26 8.02
N LEU A 13 -3.48 -36.40 9.02
CA LEU A 13 -4.69 -36.02 9.73
C LEU A 13 -5.44 -34.99 8.90
N SER A 14 -6.72 -35.23 8.66
CA SER A 14 -7.62 -34.24 8.07
C SER A 14 -7.80 -33.08 9.04
N PRO A 15 -7.48 -31.82 8.66
CA PRO A 15 -7.73 -30.67 9.53
C PRO A 15 -9.22 -30.46 9.81
N ALA A 16 -10.10 -30.92 8.92
CA ALA A 16 -11.54 -30.74 9.01
C ALA A 16 -12.23 -31.82 9.86
N THR A 17 -11.76 -33.07 9.82
CA THR A 17 -12.42 -34.21 10.47
C THR A 17 -11.61 -34.83 11.59
N GLY A 18 -10.32 -34.52 11.70
CA GLY A 18 -9.38 -35.16 12.63
C GLY A 18 -9.06 -36.63 12.29
N GLU A 19 -9.65 -37.17 11.23
CA GLU A 19 -9.46 -38.55 10.81
C GLU A 19 -8.19 -38.72 9.99
N VAL A 20 -7.65 -39.94 10.01
CA VAL A 20 -6.45 -40.30 9.26
C VAL A 20 -6.81 -40.61 7.80
N VAL A 21 -6.39 -39.75 6.89
CA VAL A 21 -6.61 -39.89 5.44
C VAL A 21 -5.36 -40.47 4.79
N THR A 22 -5.57 -41.49 3.95
CA THR A 22 -4.49 -42.06 3.13
C THR A 22 -4.24 -41.16 1.93
N VAL A 23 -2.99 -40.71 1.75
CA VAL A 23 -2.62 -39.81 0.66
C VAL A 23 -2.51 -40.56 -0.66
N ASN A 24 -3.32 -40.18 -1.65
CA ASN A 24 -3.23 -40.69 -3.01
C ASN A 24 -2.18 -39.88 -3.83
N LYS A 25 -1.14 -40.57 -4.34
CA LYS A 25 -0.03 -39.93 -5.07
C LYS A 25 -0.46 -39.29 -6.37
N ASP A 26 -1.38 -39.91 -7.09
CA ASP A 26 -1.79 -39.42 -8.41
C ASP A 26 -2.66 -38.17 -8.25
N GLU A 27 -3.49 -38.14 -7.20
CA GLU A 27 -4.28 -36.96 -6.85
C GLU A 27 -3.41 -35.78 -6.44
N LEU A 28 -2.29 -35.98 -5.72
CA LEU A 28 -1.41 -34.88 -5.32
C LEU A 28 -0.69 -34.18 -6.49
N LYS A 29 -0.57 -34.84 -7.65
CA LYS A 29 0.12 -34.29 -8.83
C LYS A 29 -0.81 -33.49 -9.76
N GLN A 30 -2.10 -33.78 -9.75
CA GLN A 30 -3.09 -33.21 -10.67
C GLN A 30 -3.83 -32.06 -10.01
N THR A 31 -4.12 -30.97 -10.72
CA THR A 31 -4.93 -29.88 -10.16
C THR A 31 -6.37 -30.35 -9.88
N GLN A 32 -6.84 -30.18 -8.64
CA GLN A 32 -8.19 -30.52 -8.18
C GLN A 32 -9.15 -29.36 -8.36
N SER A 33 -8.70 -28.11 -8.25
CA SER A 33 -9.49 -26.88 -8.39
C SER A 33 -9.67 -26.38 -9.83
N ALA A 34 -9.07 -27.07 -10.81
CA ALA A 34 -9.03 -26.62 -12.19
C ALA A 34 -10.41 -26.24 -12.74
N ALA A 35 -10.46 -25.07 -13.39
CA ALA A 35 -11.65 -24.56 -14.06
C ALA A 35 -11.87 -25.29 -15.39
N ALA A 36 -13.13 -25.49 -15.77
CA ALA A 36 -13.50 -26.06 -17.07
C ALA A 36 -14.81 -25.47 -17.58
N VAL A 37 -14.93 -25.33 -18.90
CA VAL A 37 -16.08 -24.63 -19.54
C VAL A 37 -17.43 -25.27 -19.21
N MET A 38 -17.49 -26.59 -19.09
CA MET A 38 -18.71 -27.36 -18.79
C MET A 38 -18.76 -27.83 -17.33
N SER A 39 -18.00 -27.19 -16.44
CA SER A 39 -17.96 -27.48 -15.01
C SER A 39 -18.70 -26.41 -14.22
N VAL A 40 -19.12 -26.75 -12.99
CA VAL A 40 -19.55 -25.74 -12.01
C VAL A 40 -18.46 -24.72 -11.68
N ARG A 41 -17.20 -25.08 -11.93
CA ARG A 41 -16.04 -24.19 -11.88
C ARG A 41 -15.75 -23.60 -13.25
N SER A 42 -16.63 -22.72 -13.70
CA SER A 42 -16.43 -22.00 -14.96
C SER A 42 -15.32 -20.96 -14.81
N PRO A 43 -14.41 -20.82 -15.79
CA PRO A 43 -13.42 -19.74 -15.79
C PRO A 43 -14.06 -18.35 -15.80
N SER A 44 -15.20 -18.19 -16.46
CA SER A 44 -15.90 -16.90 -16.56
C SER A 44 -16.84 -16.67 -15.38
N ALA A 45 -16.84 -15.44 -14.85
CA ALA A 45 -17.79 -15.01 -13.81
C ALA A 45 -19.23 -14.96 -14.33
N GLY A 46 -19.40 -14.82 -15.64
CA GLY A 46 -20.66 -14.49 -16.28
C GLY A 46 -20.96 -13.01 -16.18
N ILE A 47 -22.10 -12.67 -15.57
CA ILE A 47 -22.61 -11.29 -15.52
C ILE A 47 -21.92 -10.53 -14.38
N SER A 48 -21.43 -9.33 -14.69
CA SER A 48 -20.84 -8.42 -13.71
C SER A 48 -21.81 -8.09 -12.57
N VAL A 49 -21.30 -8.12 -11.33
CA VAL A 49 -22.09 -7.84 -10.12
C VAL A 49 -21.96 -6.37 -9.72
N ALA A 50 -20.75 -5.82 -9.81
CA ALA A 50 -20.41 -4.47 -9.40
C ALA A 50 -20.99 -3.40 -10.32
N SER A 51 -21.10 -3.67 -11.62
CA SER A 51 -21.67 -2.73 -12.62
C SER A 51 -23.12 -2.33 -12.34
N THR A 52 -23.88 -3.15 -11.62
CA THR A 52 -25.30 -2.96 -11.34
C THR A 52 -25.58 -2.87 -9.84
N LEU A 53 -24.57 -2.48 -9.05
CA LEU A 53 -24.71 -2.27 -7.61
C LEU A 53 -25.75 -1.18 -7.34
N SER A 54 -26.67 -1.51 -6.43
CA SER A 54 -27.64 -0.61 -5.81
C SER A 54 -27.70 -0.91 -4.31
N PRO A 55 -28.18 0.01 -3.46
CA PRO A 55 -28.25 -0.24 -2.02
C PRO A 55 -28.99 -1.54 -1.67
N GLY A 56 -30.11 -1.81 -2.36
CA GLY A 56 -30.88 -3.05 -2.19
C GLY A 56 -30.11 -4.30 -2.64
N ARG A 57 -29.43 -4.24 -3.80
CA ARG A 57 -28.62 -5.35 -4.32
C ARG A 57 -27.42 -5.63 -3.42
N LEU A 58 -26.69 -4.61 -2.99
CA LEU A 58 -25.56 -4.74 -2.08
C LEU A 58 -25.99 -5.38 -0.76
N ALA A 59 -27.10 -4.90 -0.17
CA ALA A 59 -27.65 -5.50 1.04
C ALA A 59 -28.01 -6.99 0.84
N GLY A 60 -28.57 -7.34 -0.33
CA GLY A 60 -28.84 -8.72 -0.71
C GLY A 60 -27.57 -9.58 -0.75
N ILE A 61 -26.53 -9.13 -1.46
CA ILE A 61 -25.25 -9.86 -1.58
C ILE A 61 -24.61 -10.05 -0.20
N LEU A 62 -24.59 -9.01 0.63
CA LEU A 62 -23.98 -9.07 1.97
C LEU A 62 -24.74 -9.96 2.95
N ARG A 63 -26.07 -10.08 2.81
CA ARG A 63 -26.89 -11.04 3.57
C ARG A 63 -26.66 -12.47 3.08
N ASN A 64 -26.77 -12.71 1.78
CA ASN A 64 -26.51 -14.01 1.17
C ASN A 64 -25.13 -14.56 1.55
N ALA A 65 -24.09 -13.72 1.50
CA ALA A 65 -22.76 -14.10 1.94
C ALA A 65 -22.72 -14.45 3.44
N ALA A 66 -23.46 -13.74 4.30
CA ALA A 66 -23.53 -14.09 5.72
C ALA A 66 -24.19 -15.45 5.97
N ASP A 67 -25.09 -15.87 5.08
CA ASP A 67 -25.78 -17.16 5.11
C ASP A 67 -25.02 -18.28 4.35
N GLY A 68 -23.79 -18.01 3.90
CA GLY A 68 -22.93 -18.98 3.21
C GLY A 68 -23.13 -19.06 1.68
N HIS A 69 -23.94 -18.18 1.08
CA HIS A 69 -24.08 -18.02 -0.37
C HIS A 69 -23.14 -16.91 -0.86
N ALA A 70 -21.87 -17.27 -1.04
CA ALA A 70 -20.76 -16.32 -1.21
C ALA A 70 -20.42 -15.95 -2.66
N ARG A 71 -20.97 -16.63 -3.67
CA ARG A 71 -20.53 -16.48 -5.07
C ARG A 71 -20.56 -15.03 -5.56
N ASP A 72 -21.69 -14.34 -5.40
CA ASP A 72 -21.83 -12.94 -5.82
C ASP A 72 -20.93 -12.00 -5.02
N PHE A 73 -20.65 -12.34 -3.76
CA PHE A 73 -19.71 -11.57 -2.95
C PHE A 73 -18.28 -11.72 -3.45
N PHE A 74 -17.86 -12.92 -3.85
CA PHE A 74 -16.53 -13.13 -4.42
C PHE A 74 -16.36 -12.41 -5.75
N ILE A 75 -17.35 -12.49 -6.64
CA ILE A 75 -17.34 -11.76 -7.92
C ILE A 75 -17.26 -10.25 -7.66
N MET A 76 -18.11 -9.73 -6.77
CA MET A 76 -18.10 -8.31 -6.41
C MET A 76 -16.74 -7.88 -5.84
N ALA A 77 -16.16 -8.69 -4.95
CA ALA A 77 -14.89 -8.37 -4.30
C ALA A 77 -13.71 -8.31 -5.30
N GLU A 78 -13.69 -9.21 -6.28
CA GLU A 78 -12.74 -9.19 -7.40
C GLU A 78 -12.93 -7.94 -8.27
N GLU A 79 -14.16 -7.66 -8.70
CA GLU A 79 -14.46 -6.48 -9.52
C GLU A 79 -14.16 -5.16 -8.80
N LEU A 80 -14.24 -5.12 -7.46
CA LEU A 80 -13.81 -3.97 -6.68
C LEU A 80 -12.30 -3.71 -6.83
N GLU A 81 -11.48 -4.75 -6.84
CA GLU A 81 -10.03 -4.65 -7.06
C GLU A 81 -9.71 -4.23 -8.51
N GLU A 82 -10.56 -4.56 -9.49
CA GLU A 82 -10.39 -4.17 -10.89
C GLU A 82 -10.88 -2.75 -11.22
N ARG A 83 -11.91 -2.28 -10.52
CA ARG A 83 -12.65 -1.06 -10.89
C ARG A 83 -12.35 0.15 -10.01
N ASP A 84 -11.93 -0.05 -8.77
CA ASP A 84 -11.58 1.06 -7.87
C ASP A 84 -10.06 1.20 -7.72
N LEU A 85 -9.51 2.17 -8.45
CA LEU A 85 -8.08 2.45 -8.46
C LEU A 85 -7.51 2.71 -7.06
N HIS A 86 -8.29 3.36 -6.19
CA HIS A 86 -7.83 3.70 -4.84
C HIS A 86 -7.79 2.44 -3.97
N TYR A 87 -8.88 1.68 -3.93
CA TYR A 87 -8.94 0.42 -3.19
C TYR A 87 -7.87 -0.57 -3.66
N ALA A 88 -7.71 -0.73 -4.98
CA ALA A 88 -6.69 -1.56 -5.59
C ALA A 88 -5.28 -1.14 -5.14
N SER A 89 -5.00 0.16 -5.15
CA SER A 89 -3.71 0.73 -4.71
C SER A 89 -3.43 0.39 -3.25
N VAL A 90 -4.32 0.77 -2.32
CA VAL A 90 -4.07 0.60 -0.88
C VAL A 90 -4.03 -0.88 -0.47
N LEU A 91 -4.86 -1.74 -1.08
CA LEU A 91 -4.86 -3.17 -0.82
C LEU A 91 -3.58 -3.81 -1.34
N ARG A 92 -3.14 -3.47 -2.56
CA ARG A 92 -1.89 -3.97 -3.14
C ARG A 92 -0.69 -3.53 -2.30
N THR A 93 -0.66 -2.28 -1.84
CA THR A 93 0.37 -1.78 -0.92
C THR A 93 0.46 -2.61 0.36
N ARG A 94 -0.67 -3.02 0.93
CA ARG A 94 -0.72 -3.91 2.11
C ARG A 94 -0.26 -5.32 1.79
N LYS A 95 -0.74 -5.91 0.68
CA LYS A 95 -0.33 -7.26 0.21
C LYS A 95 1.19 -7.32 -0.03
N LEU A 96 1.75 -6.37 -0.79
CA LEU A 96 3.17 -6.34 -1.16
C LEU A 96 4.12 -6.14 0.02
N THR A 97 3.70 -5.41 1.05
CA THR A 97 4.53 -5.27 2.27
C THR A 97 4.78 -6.61 2.95
N VAL A 98 3.81 -7.53 2.88
CA VAL A 98 3.92 -8.85 3.52
C VAL A 98 4.51 -9.88 2.55
N SER A 99 4.08 -9.89 1.29
CA SER A 99 4.58 -10.86 0.30
C SER A 99 6.03 -10.61 -0.12
N GLY A 100 6.54 -9.40 0.05
CA GLY A 100 7.94 -9.04 -0.20
C GLY A 100 8.91 -9.45 0.93
N ILE A 101 8.42 -10.06 2.02
CA ILE A 101 9.25 -10.50 3.13
C ILE A 101 9.88 -11.85 2.80
N GLU A 102 11.20 -11.96 2.91
CA GLU A 102 11.89 -13.24 2.85
C GLU A 102 11.55 -14.10 4.08
N PRO A 103 10.97 -15.30 3.91
CA PRO A 103 10.58 -16.12 5.06
C PRO A 103 11.79 -16.67 5.80
N SER A 104 11.83 -16.44 7.12
CA SER A 104 12.80 -17.08 8.01
C SER A 104 12.21 -18.37 8.59
N VAL A 105 13.06 -19.35 8.92
CA VAL A 105 12.62 -20.64 9.48
C VAL A 105 13.34 -20.91 10.79
N GLU A 106 12.56 -21.09 11.84
CA GLU A 106 13.00 -21.46 13.18
C GLU A 106 12.85 -22.98 13.36
N ALA A 107 13.90 -23.65 13.85
CA ALA A 107 13.85 -25.08 14.14
C ALA A 107 12.96 -25.38 15.35
N GLY A 108 12.37 -26.57 15.38
CA GLY A 108 11.52 -26.99 16.50
C GLY A 108 12.30 -27.20 17.81
N SER A 109 13.56 -27.61 17.70
CA SER A 109 14.53 -27.70 18.80
C SER A 109 15.97 -27.67 18.25
N ASP A 110 16.96 -27.65 19.15
CA ASP A 110 18.38 -27.76 18.80
C ASP A 110 18.82 -29.19 18.45
N SER A 111 17.89 -30.16 18.41
CA SER A 111 18.23 -31.52 18.05
C SER A 111 18.72 -31.60 16.59
N PRO A 112 19.77 -32.40 16.28
CA PRO A 112 20.28 -32.49 14.91
C PRO A 112 19.22 -32.87 13.86
N ARG A 113 18.20 -33.63 14.27
CA ARG A 113 17.09 -34.03 13.39
C ARG A 113 16.17 -32.84 13.09
N ASP A 114 15.81 -32.04 14.10
CA ASP A 114 14.91 -30.91 13.89
C ASP A 114 15.59 -29.79 13.10
N VAL A 115 16.91 -29.64 13.25
CA VAL A 115 17.73 -28.75 12.41
C VAL A 115 17.75 -29.23 10.96
N GLU A 116 17.96 -30.53 10.69
CA GLU A 116 17.91 -31.11 9.34
C GLU A 116 16.55 -30.87 8.66
N ILE A 117 15.44 -31.07 9.40
CA ILE A 117 14.09 -30.79 8.88
C ILE A 117 13.90 -29.28 8.65
N ALA A 118 14.41 -28.42 9.52
CA ALA A 118 14.33 -26.98 9.35
C ALA A 118 15.11 -26.49 8.11
N ASP A 119 16.28 -27.08 7.83
CA ASP A 119 17.06 -26.78 6.62
C ASP A 119 16.31 -27.15 5.34
N ASP A 120 15.60 -28.27 5.35
CA ASP A 120 14.72 -28.65 4.24
C ASP A 120 13.58 -27.66 4.02
N ILE A 121 12.99 -27.14 5.10
CA ILE A 121 11.96 -26.10 5.02
C ILE A 121 12.56 -24.76 4.57
N ARG A 122 13.79 -24.41 4.96
CA ARG A 122 14.49 -23.22 4.41
C ARG A 122 14.65 -23.33 2.90
N ASN A 123 15.08 -24.50 2.41
CA ASN A 123 15.17 -24.75 0.97
C ASN A 123 13.81 -24.68 0.26
N LEU A 124 12.73 -25.09 0.94
CA LEU A 124 11.36 -24.94 0.42
C LEU A 124 10.96 -23.47 0.34
N MET A 125 11.24 -22.68 1.38
CA MET A 125 10.90 -21.26 1.46
C MET A 125 11.75 -20.38 0.51
N ALA A 126 12.92 -20.87 0.08
CA ALA A 126 13.77 -20.21 -0.90
C ALA A 126 13.33 -20.43 -2.36
N GLN A 127 12.25 -21.17 -2.60
CA GLN A 127 11.72 -21.38 -3.96
C GLN A 127 11.20 -20.06 -4.55
N PRO A 128 11.42 -19.80 -5.85
CA PRO A 128 11.00 -18.55 -6.50
C PRO A 128 9.49 -18.33 -6.53
N GLN A 129 8.68 -19.39 -6.39
CA GLN A 129 7.22 -19.32 -6.34
C GLN A 129 6.67 -18.85 -4.99
N VAL A 130 7.50 -18.78 -3.94
CA VAL A 130 7.03 -18.46 -2.58
C VAL A 130 6.47 -17.04 -2.48
N PRO A 131 7.10 -15.97 -3.02
CA PRO A 131 6.51 -14.63 -3.00
C PRO A 131 5.12 -14.55 -3.66
N GLU A 132 4.92 -15.27 -4.76
CA GLU A 132 3.62 -15.35 -5.45
C GLU A 132 2.58 -16.10 -4.59
N LEU A 133 2.96 -17.23 -3.99
CA LEU A 133 2.13 -17.94 -3.01
C LEU A 133 1.71 -17.02 -1.85
N LEU A 134 2.63 -16.23 -1.28
CA LEU A 134 2.30 -15.30 -0.20
C LEU A 134 1.30 -14.25 -0.68
N PHE A 135 1.48 -13.71 -1.88
CA PHE A 135 0.59 -12.72 -2.47
C PHE A 135 -0.82 -13.28 -2.69
N ASP A 136 -0.92 -14.50 -3.23
CA ASP A 136 -2.19 -15.17 -3.51
C ASP A 136 -2.95 -15.56 -2.23
N LEU A 137 -2.24 -16.01 -1.19
CA LEU A 137 -2.86 -16.27 0.12
C LEU A 137 -3.41 -14.99 0.76
N LEU A 138 -2.73 -13.85 0.58
CA LEU A 138 -3.19 -12.55 1.06
C LEU A 138 -4.43 -12.03 0.30
N ASP A 139 -4.88 -12.71 -0.75
CA ASP A 139 -6.20 -12.46 -1.34
C ASP A 139 -7.34 -12.62 -0.31
N GLY A 140 -7.11 -13.44 0.72
CA GLY A 140 -7.99 -13.55 1.86
C GLY A 140 -8.23 -12.24 2.61
N LEU A 141 -7.37 -11.23 2.51
CA LEU A 141 -7.61 -9.92 3.10
C LEU A 141 -8.83 -9.23 2.49
N GLY A 142 -9.00 -9.33 1.16
CA GLY A 142 -10.14 -8.77 0.45
C GLY A 142 -11.39 -9.61 0.64
N LYS A 143 -11.26 -10.93 0.42
CA LYS A 143 -12.38 -11.86 0.27
C LYS A 143 -12.74 -12.66 1.53
N GLY A 144 -11.94 -12.54 2.59
CA GLY A 144 -12.10 -13.26 3.86
C GLY A 144 -11.48 -14.66 3.87
N VAL A 145 -11.13 -15.19 2.71
CA VAL A 145 -10.42 -16.46 2.52
C VAL A 145 -9.54 -16.38 1.28
N GLY A 146 -8.30 -16.85 1.38
CA GLY A 146 -7.38 -17.05 0.26
C GLY A 146 -6.94 -18.51 0.28
N VAL A 147 -7.01 -19.18 -0.87
CA VAL A 147 -6.68 -20.61 -0.97
C VAL A 147 -5.71 -20.82 -2.13
N CYS A 148 -4.67 -21.61 -1.88
CA CYS A 148 -3.76 -22.06 -2.91
C CYS A 148 -3.69 -23.60 -2.89
N GLU A 149 -3.70 -24.20 -4.07
CA GLU A 149 -3.50 -25.62 -4.26
C GLU A 149 -2.01 -25.93 -4.45
N ILE A 150 -1.51 -26.93 -3.74
CA ILE A 150 -0.13 -27.40 -3.83
C ILE A 150 -0.04 -28.48 -4.90
N LEU A 151 0.77 -28.25 -5.92
CA LEU A 151 1.10 -29.25 -6.93
C LEU A 151 2.37 -29.99 -6.52
N TRP A 152 2.24 -31.23 -6.04
CA TRP A 152 3.38 -31.98 -5.51
C TRP A 152 4.18 -32.70 -6.59
N ASN A 153 5.50 -32.65 -6.46
CA ASN A 153 6.41 -33.57 -7.12
C ASN A 153 6.75 -34.73 -6.19
N THR A 154 6.20 -35.91 -6.49
CA THR A 154 6.40 -37.14 -5.70
C THR A 154 7.40 -38.11 -6.35
N SER A 155 8.18 -37.67 -7.34
CA SER A 155 9.09 -38.53 -8.11
C SER A 155 10.38 -38.87 -7.34
N ALA A 156 10.81 -37.99 -6.44
CA ALA A 156 11.96 -38.21 -5.57
C ALA A 156 11.56 -38.83 -4.22
N THR A 157 12.55 -39.30 -3.45
CA THR A 157 12.35 -39.81 -2.08
C THR A 157 11.68 -38.76 -1.17
N LEU A 158 12.15 -37.52 -1.30
CA LEU A 158 11.62 -36.34 -0.63
C LEU A 158 10.57 -35.69 -1.54
N TRP A 159 9.31 -35.70 -1.12
CA TRP A 159 8.24 -35.05 -1.87
C TRP A 159 8.28 -33.56 -1.61
N LYS A 160 8.28 -32.79 -2.68
CA LYS A 160 8.34 -31.34 -2.63
C LYS A 160 7.22 -30.72 -3.46
N PRO A 161 6.61 -29.62 -3.02
CA PRO A 161 5.85 -28.76 -3.90
C PRO A 161 6.67 -28.40 -5.14
N ARG A 162 6.07 -28.61 -6.30
CA ARG A 162 6.57 -28.13 -7.59
C ARG A 162 6.11 -26.70 -7.82
N ASP A 163 4.86 -26.43 -7.48
CA ASP A 163 4.19 -25.17 -7.75
C ASP A 163 2.98 -24.97 -6.82
N TYR A 164 2.46 -23.75 -6.79
CA TYR A 164 1.27 -23.37 -6.04
C TYR A 164 0.30 -22.64 -6.97
N GLU A 165 -0.93 -23.12 -7.05
CA GLU A 165 -1.95 -22.56 -7.94
C GLU A 165 -3.01 -21.85 -7.12
N TRP A 166 -3.26 -20.57 -7.42
CA TRP A 166 -4.35 -19.81 -6.80
C TRP A 166 -5.69 -20.49 -7.09
N VAL A 167 -6.48 -20.69 -6.04
CA VAL A 167 -7.82 -21.26 -6.16
C VAL A 167 -8.83 -20.11 -6.17
N ASP A 168 -9.55 -20.02 -7.27
CA ASP A 168 -10.63 -19.06 -7.41
C ASP A 168 -11.67 -19.21 -6.28
N PRO A 169 -11.90 -18.18 -5.46
CA PRO A 169 -12.84 -18.24 -4.35
C PRO A 169 -14.28 -18.56 -4.77
N ARG A 170 -14.67 -18.29 -6.02
CA ARG A 170 -16.00 -18.65 -6.57
C ARG A 170 -16.21 -20.16 -6.61
N PHE A 171 -15.14 -20.95 -6.56
CA PHE A 171 -15.18 -22.41 -6.51
C PHE A 171 -15.27 -22.93 -5.08
N LEU A 172 -15.25 -22.05 -4.08
CA LEU A 172 -15.32 -22.41 -2.67
C LEU A 172 -16.72 -22.21 -2.11
N LYS A 173 -17.12 -23.11 -1.22
CA LYS A 173 -18.38 -23.08 -0.50
C LYS A 173 -18.13 -23.22 1.01
N PRO A 174 -18.56 -22.27 1.84
CA PRO A 174 -18.53 -22.45 3.29
C PRO A 174 -19.35 -23.67 3.71
N ASP A 175 -18.88 -24.41 4.70
CA ASP A 175 -19.61 -25.52 5.29
C ASP A 175 -20.94 -25.05 5.91
N ARG A 176 -21.98 -25.88 5.84
CA ARG A 176 -23.33 -25.48 6.30
C ARG A 176 -23.48 -25.46 7.82
N GLU A 177 -22.65 -26.21 8.53
CA GLU A 177 -22.79 -26.41 9.97
C GLU A 177 -22.22 -25.23 10.77
N THR A 178 -21.04 -24.75 10.37
CA THR A 178 -20.27 -23.78 11.13
C THR A 178 -19.96 -22.50 10.33
N LEU A 179 -20.05 -22.55 8.99
CA LEU A 179 -19.66 -21.46 8.08
C LEU A 179 -18.19 -21.00 8.28
N ARG A 180 -17.34 -21.88 8.79
CA ARG A 180 -15.94 -21.59 9.13
C ARG A 180 -14.96 -22.28 8.21
N ASP A 181 -15.30 -23.46 7.73
CA ASP A 181 -14.50 -24.23 6.80
C ASP A 181 -15.03 -24.11 5.39
N PHE A 182 -14.15 -24.36 4.43
CA PHE A 182 -14.45 -24.22 3.02
C PHE A 182 -14.31 -25.57 2.34
N ARG A 183 -15.22 -25.81 1.40
CA ARG A 183 -15.29 -26.98 0.53
C ARG A 183 -15.09 -26.53 -0.90
N LEU A 184 -14.53 -27.41 -1.72
CA LEU A 184 -14.36 -27.19 -3.15
C LEU A 184 -15.59 -27.69 -3.90
N LEU A 185 -16.20 -26.84 -4.72
CA LEU A 185 -17.27 -27.25 -5.62
C LEU A 185 -16.70 -28.17 -6.70
N THR A 186 -17.37 -29.31 -6.90
CA THR A 186 -17.03 -30.31 -7.92
C THR A 186 -18.28 -30.63 -8.73
N ASP A 187 -18.12 -31.19 -9.94
CA ASP A 187 -19.28 -31.60 -10.73
C ASP A 187 -20.06 -32.76 -10.08
N ARG A 188 -19.41 -33.50 -9.18
CA ARG A 188 -20.03 -34.56 -8.37
C ARG A 188 -20.86 -34.01 -7.21
N ASN A 189 -20.39 -32.94 -6.58
CA ASN A 189 -21.11 -32.23 -5.51
C ASN A 189 -21.17 -30.72 -5.78
N PRO A 190 -22.05 -30.29 -6.71
CA PRO A 190 -22.08 -28.92 -7.22
C PRO A 190 -22.70 -27.89 -6.26
N ILE A 191 -23.37 -28.34 -5.19
CA ILE A 191 -24.12 -27.48 -4.27
C ILE A 191 -23.35 -27.29 -2.96
N ASP A 192 -22.96 -28.40 -2.33
CA ASP A 192 -22.33 -28.38 -1.00
C ASP A 192 -20.80 -28.51 -1.08
N GLY A 193 -20.26 -28.94 -2.23
CA GLY A 193 -18.84 -29.17 -2.42
C GLY A 193 -18.27 -30.34 -1.63
N GLU A 194 -17.06 -30.72 -1.97
CA GLU A 194 -16.26 -31.74 -1.29
C GLU A 194 -15.26 -31.09 -0.32
N PRO A 195 -14.94 -31.71 0.83
CA PRO A 195 -13.88 -31.24 1.70
C PRO A 195 -12.55 -31.07 0.95
N LEU A 196 -11.80 -30.02 1.30
CA LEU A 196 -10.47 -29.81 0.73
C LEU A 196 -9.54 -30.96 1.14
N SER A 197 -8.86 -31.53 0.15
CA SER A 197 -7.93 -32.65 0.35
C SER A 197 -6.80 -32.27 1.32
N PRO A 198 -6.58 -33.03 2.42
CA PRO A 198 -5.52 -32.74 3.38
C PRO A 198 -4.12 -32.72 2.76
N GLY A 199 -3.31 -31.73 3.14
CA GLY A 199 -1.94 -31.55 2.64
C GLY A 199 -1.84 -31.10 1.18
N LYS A 200 -2.97 -30.78 0.55
CA LYS A 200 -3.03 -30.32 -0.83
C LYS A 200 -3.48 -28.86 -0.97
N PHE A 201 -4.17 -28.31 0.01
CA PHE A 201 -4.62 -26.91 -0.01
C PHE A 201 -4.06 -26.14 1.17
N ILE A 202 -3.60 -24.92 0.90
CA ILE A 202 -3.21 -23.93 1.90
C ILE A 202 -4.38 -22.97 2.04
N VAL A 203 -4.97 -22.90 3.23
CA VAL A 203 -6.17 -22.10 3.49
C VAL A 203 -5.85 -20.96 4.44
N HIS A 204 -5.73 -19.74 3.90
CA HIS A 204 -5.52 -18.53 4.69
C HIS A 204 -6.85 -17.86 5.01
N LYS A 205 -7.15 -17.67 6.31
CA LYS A 205 -8.36 -17.01 6.82
C LYS A 205 -7.96 -15.83 7.71
N PRO A 206 -7.58 -14.67 7.15
CA PRO A 206 -7.09 -13.57 7.95
C PRO A 206 -8.17 -12.99 8.87
N ARG A 207 -7.77 -12.63 10.09
CA ARG A 207 -8.62 -12.03 11.11
C ARG A 207 -8.37 -10.54 11.18
N LEU A 208 -9.25 -9.80 10.51
CA LEU A 208 -9.34 -8.34 10.64
C LEU A 208 -10.25 -7.92 11.79
N LYS A 209 -11.18 -8.80 12.15
CA LYS A 209 -12.05 -8.72 13.32
C LYS A 209 -12.43 -10.13 13.77
N SER A 210 -13.06 -10.24 14.93
CA SER A 210 -13.65 -11.51 15.38
C SER A 210 -14.93 -11.84 14.58
N GLY A 211 -15.18 -13.13 14.35
CA GLY A 211 -16.39 -13.64 13.69
C GLY A 211 -16.12 -14.69 12.60
N LEU A 212 -17.10 -14.86 11.72
CA LEU A 212 -17.04 -15.80 10.59
C LEU A 212 -16.02 -15.33 9.52
N PRO A 213 -15.24 -16.25 8.92
CA PRO A 213 -14.21 -15.89 7.94
C PRO A 213 -14.73 -15.04 6.78
N LEU A 214 -15.85 -15.44 6.18
CA LEU A 214 -16.43 -14.73 5.04
C LEU A 214 -16.91 -13.30 5.37
N ARG A 215 -17.12 -13.00 6.65
CA ARG A 215 -17.48 -11.66 7.13
C ARG A 215 -16.27 -10.81 7.50
N ASN A 216 -15.05 -11.32 7.35
CA ASN A 216 -13.81 -10.62 7.70
C ASN A 216 -13.15 -9.92 6.52
N GLY A 217 -13.53 -10.22 5.26
CA GLY A 217 -12.93 -9.61 4.08
C GLY A 217 -13.15 -8.09 3.99
N LEU A 218 -12.10 -7.35 3.62
CA LEU A 218 -12.11 -5.90 3.44
C LEU A 218 -13.12 -5.45 2.39
N ALA A 219 -13.34 -6.24 1.33
CA ALA A 219 -14.32 -5.94 0.28
C ALA A 219 -15.71 -5.69 0.88
N ARG A 220 -16.08 -6.42 1.93
CA ARG A 220 -17.35 -6.20 2.65
C ARG A 220 -17.42 -4.82 3.30
N LEU A 221 -16.31 -4.35 3.85
CA LEU A 221 -16.23 -3.08 4.56
C LEU A 221 -16.22 -1.91 3.57
N VAL A 222 -15.49 -2.04 2.46
CA VAL A 222 -15.33 -0.97 1.46
C VAL A 222 -16.47 -0.91 0.44
N ALA A 223 -17.26 -1.97 0.26
CA ALA A 223 -18.29 -2.02 -0.79
C ALA A 223 -19.31 -0.88 -0.76
N VAL A 224 -19.65 -0.38 0.43
CA VAL A 224 -20.55 0.78 0.56
C VAL A 224 -19.86 2.05 0.04
N MET A 225 -18.59 2.26 0.39
CA MET A 225 -17.82 3.42 -0.07
C MET A 225 -17.58 3.36 -1.58
N TYR A 226 -17.26 2.18 -2.12
CA TYR A 226 -17.16 1.96 -3.56
C TYR A 226 -18.47 2.36 -4.28
N MET A 227 -19.61 1.88 -3.79
CA MET A 227 -20.91 2.20 -4.41
C MET A 227 -21.17 3.70 -4.39
N LEU A 228 -20.98 4.36 -3.25
CA LEU A 228 -21.16 5.82 -3.12
C LEU A 228 -20.22 6.58 -4.06
N LYS A 229 -18.93 6.22 -4.08
CA LYS A 229 -17.92 6.81 -4.97
C LYS A 229 -18.32 6.64 -6.44
N SER A 230 -18.74 5.44 -6.84
CA SER A 230 -19.11 5.15 -8.23
C SER A 230 -20.28 6.01 -8.72
N TYR A 231 -21.28 6.26 -7.86
CA TYR A 231 -22.39 7.17 -8.18
C TYR A 231 -21.94 8.62 -8.21
N THR A 232 -21.14 9.02 -7.23
CA THR A 232 -20.60 10.39 -7.15
C THR A 232 -19.82 10.75 -8.40
N VAL A 233 -18.89 9.89 -8.83
CA VAL A 233 -18.08 10.11 -10.03
C VAL A 233 -18.95 10.12 -11.29
N ARG A 234 -19.88 9.18 -11.43
CA ARG A 234 -20.80 9.17 -12.58
C ARG A 234 -21.62 10.46 -12.66
N ASP A 235 -22.18 10.89 -11.53
CA ASP A 235 -23.01 12.08 -11.47
C ASP A 235 -22.16 13.35 -11.66
N TRP A 236 -20.89 13.33 -11.23
CA TRP A 236 -19.92 14.39 -11.51
C TRP A 236 -19.62 14.51 -13.00
N TRP A 237 -19.42 13.40 -13.70
CA TRP A 237 -19.25 13.39 -15.16
C TRP A 237 -20.49 13.96 -15.87
N ALA A 238 -21.69 13.54 -15.47
CA ALA A 238 -22.94 14.08 -16.02
C ALA A 238 -23.13 15.57 -15.71
N PHE A 239 -22.67 16.03 -14.54
CA PHE A 239 -22.65 17.46 -14.20
C PHE A 239 -21.63 18.22 -15.07
N ALA A 240 -20.43 17.69 -15.23
CA ALA A 240 -19.38 18.28 -16.06
C ALA A 240 -19.79 18.36 -17.54
N GLU A 241 -20.51 17.37 -18.05
CA GLU A 241 -21.05 17.42 -19.42
C GLU A 241 -22.11 18.53 -19.60
N LYS A 242 -23.02 18.68 -18.63
CA LYS A 242 -24.11 19.68 -18.70
C LYS A 242 -23.64 21.12 -18.45
N PHE A 243 -22.67 21.30 -17.58
CA PHE A 243 -22.25 22.62 -17.08
C PHE A 243 -20.82 23.01 -17.47
N GLY A 244 -20.02 22.08 -17.99
CA GLY A 244 -18.62 22.33 -18.37
C GLY A 244 -18.48 23.06 -19.71
N ILE A 245 -19.48 22.95 -20.60
CA ILE A 245 -19.51 23.68 -21.87
C ILE A 245 -20.80 24.53 -21.90
N PRO A 246 -20.71 25.86 -21.78
CA PRO A 246 -21.87 26.73 -21.85
C PRO A 246 -22.44 26.72 -23.28
N ILE A 247 -23.76 26.53 -23.41
CA ILE A 247 -24.45 26.68 -24.69
C ILE A 247 -24.50 28.18 -25.03
N VAL A 248 -24.02 28.54 -26.22
CA VAL A 248 -24.11 29.92 -26.72
C VAL A 248 -25.52 30.15 -27.27
N VAL A 249 -26.30 30.97 -26.57
CA VAL A 249 -27.68 31.31 -26.97
C VAL A 249 -27.71 32.72 -27.53
N GLY A 250 -27.94 32.84 -28.83
CA GLY A 250 -28.26 34.12 -29.47
C GLY A 250 -29.74 34.44 -29.34
N LYS A 251 -30.04 35.70 -29.07
CA LYS A 251 -31.41 36.19 -28.98
C LYS A 251 -31.68 37.22 -30.04
N TYR A 252 -32.87 37.16 -30.63
CA TYR A 252 -33.32 38.15 -31.61
C TYR A 252 -34.74 38.63 -31.30
N GLY A 253 -34.99 39.91 -31.57
CA GLY A 253 -36.30 40.52 -31.36
C GLY A 253 -37.32 40.11 -32.43
N ASN A 254 -38.61 40.30 -32.15
CA ASN A 254 -39.71 39.89 -33.04
C ASN A 254 -39.70 40.55 -34.45
N ASN A 255 -38.94 41.64 -34.64
CA ASN A 255 -38.81 42.35 -35.92
C ASN A 255 -37.51 42.03 -36.67
N ALA A 256 -36.73 41.03 -36.22
CA ALA A 256 -35.47 40.68 -36.87
C ALA A 256 -35.73 40.10 -38.28
N SER A 257 -34.98 40.58 -39.28
CA SER A 257 -35.09 40.05 -40.64
C SER A 257 -34.43 38.66 -40.75
N PRO A 258 -34.82 37.83 -41.73
CA PRO A 258 -34.17 36.54 -41.96
C PRO A 258 -32.64 36.62 -42.14
N GLU A 259 -32.16 37.69 -42.78
CA GLU A 259 -30.72 37.95 -42.97
C GLU A 259 -29.98 38.22 -41.64
N GLN A 260 -30.63 38.93 -40.71
CA GLN A 260 -30.08 39.19 -39.38
C GLN A 260 -30.02 37.93 -38.53
N ILE A 261 -31.04 37.05 -38.64
CA ILE A 261 -31.06 35.76 -37.95
C ILE A 261 -29.95 34.84 -38.49
N GLN A 262 -29.73 34.82 -39.81
CA GLN A 262 -28.66 34.04 -40.42
C GLN A 262 -27.27 34.54 -39.99
N THR A 263 -27.06 35.86 -40.00
CA THR A 263 -25.80 36.46 -39.53
C THR A 263 -25.52 36.11 -38.07
N LEU A 264 -26.55 36.08 -37.22
CA LEU A 264 -26.44 35.67 -35.82
C LEU A 264 -26.08 34.18 -35.71
N LEU A 265 -26.69 33.30 -36.52
CA LEU A 265 -26.35 31.88 -36.55
C LEU A 265 -24.90 31.64 -37.00
N ASP A 266 -24.42 32.37 -38.01
CA ASP A 266 -23.04 32.27 -38.49
C ASP A 266 -22.03 32.80 -37.44
N ALA A 267 -22.39 33.87 -36.70
CA ALA A 267 -21.62 34.35 -35.56
C ALA A 267 -21.59 33.33 -34.40
N ILE A 268 -22.70 32.65 -34.13
CA ILE A 268 -22.75 31.60 -33.10
C ILE A 268 -21.93 30.37 -33.55
N ALA A 269 -22.01 29.98 -34.82
CA ALA A 269 -21.27 28.86 -35.38
C ALA A 269 -19.76 29.10 -35.41
N SER A 270 -19.31 30.36 -35.51
CA SER A 270 -17.89 30.72 -35.40
C SER A 270 -17.39 30.85 -33.95
N LEU A 271 -18.28 31.14 -33.00
CA LEU A 271 -17.94 31.30 -31.58
C LEU A 271 -18.05 30.00 -30.76
N ALA A 272 -18.99 29.11 -31.12
CA ALA A 272 -19.28 27.90 -30.35
C ALA A 272 -18.60 26.68 -30.98
N SER A 273 -17.80 25.97 -30.17
CA SER A 273 -17.11 24.76 -30.60
C SER A 273 -18.02 23.52 -30.72
N ASP A 274 -19.24 23.55 -30.17
CA ASP A 274 -20.10 22.36 -30.04
C ASP A 274 -21.58 22.64 -30.34
N ALA A 275 -22.25 23.50 -29.55
CA ALA A 275 -23.68 23.74 -29.66
C ALA A 275 -24.06 25.20 -29.38
N GLY A 276 -24.78 25.80 -30.33
CA GLY A 276 -25.38 27.11 -30.16
C GLY A 276 -26.75 27.17 -30.81
N CYS A 277 -27.63 28.02 -30.29
CA CYS A 277 -28.99 28.17 -30.80
C CYS A 277 -29.41 29.63 -30.85
N ALA A 278 -30.26 29.96 -31.83
CA ALA A 278 -30.91 31.26 -31.93
C ALA A 278 -32.39 31.11 -31.55
N ILE A 279 -32.84 31.86 -30.56
CA ILE A 279 -34.24 31.85 -30.11
C ILE A 279 -34.85 33.26 -30.15
N PRO A 280 -36.14 33.41 -30.48
CA PRO A 280 -36.84 34.69 -30.29
C PRO A 280 -36.84 35.08 -28.81
N ASP A 281 -36.69 36.37 -28.51
CA ASP A 281 -36.76 36.90 -27.14
C ASP A 281 -38.05 36.52 -26.41
N SER A 282 -39.15 36.37 -27.15
CA SER A 282 -40.47 35.98 -26.64
C SER A 282 -40.55 34.51 -26.18
N MET A 283 -39.59 33.66 -26.53
CA MET A 283 -39.52 32.24 -26.14
C MET A 283 -38.45 31.96 -25.07
N LYS A 284 -38.02 32.98 -24.31
CA LYS A 284 -37.04 32.82 -23.23
C LYS A 284 -37.60 31.90 -22.13
N LEU A 285 -37.00 30.73 -21.99
CA LEU A 285 -37.20 29.85 -20.83
C LEU A 285 -36.11 30.17 -19.79
N GLU A 286 -36.52 30.64 -18.62
CA GLU A 286 -35.62 30.81 -17.48
C GLU A 286 -35.70 29.55 -16.61
N MET A 287 -34.60 28.79 -16.57
CA MET A 287 -34.42 27.82 -15.48
C MET A 287 -34.33 28.60 -14.17
N GLN A 288 -35.10 28.19 -13.15
CA GLN A 288 -34.85 28.66 -11.80
C GLN A 288 -33.43 28.25 -11.40
N GLU A 289 -32.54 29.24 -11.30
CA GLU A 289 -31.17 29.01 -10.87
C GLU A 289 -31.19 28.60 -9.39
N ALA A 290 -30.98 27.30 -9.12
CA ALA A 290 -30.50 26.89 -7.82
C ALA A 290 -29.13 27.56 -7.62
N ALA A 291 -28.98 28.33 -6.55
CA ALA A 291 -27.88 29.27 -6.28
C ALA A 291 -26.46 28.66 -6.14
N SER A 292 -26.20 27.48 -6.70
CA SER A 292 -25.02 26.63 -6.40
C SER A 292 -24.28 26.12 -7.66
N ARG A 293 -24.36 26.81 -8.81
CA ARG A 293 -23.55 26.43 -9.99
C ARG A 293 -22.04 26.38 -9.71
N ASN A 294 -21.54 27.24 -8.81
CA ASN A 294 -20.11 27.34 -8.53
C ASN A 294 -19.58 26.30 -7.52
N SER A 295 -20.44 25.62 -6.75
CA SER A 295 -20.01 24.66 -5.71
C SER A 295 -20.40 23.21 -6.00
N GLY A 296 -21.12 22.95 -7.10
CA GLY A 296 -21.52 21.60 -7.48
C GLY A 296 -20.32 20.71 -7.82
N GLY A 297 -19.36 21.23 -8.60
CA GLY A 297 -18.16 20.48 -8.98
C GLY A 297 -17.25 20.14 -7.80
N THR A 298 -17.09 21.05 -6.84
CA THR A 298 -16.29 20.81 -5.62
C THR A 298 -16.95 19.78 -4.70
N LEU A 299 -18.27 19.81 -4.55
CA LEU A 299 -19.01 18.84 -3.74
C LEU A 299 -18.77 17.39 -4.20
N PHE A 300 -18.83 17.13 -5.51
CA PHE A 300 -18.59 15.78 -6.03
C PHE A 300 -17.15 15.32 -5.78
N LYS A 301 -16.17 16.22 -5.99
CA LYS A 301 -14.76 15.93 -5.72
C LYS A 301 -14.54 15.61 -4.25
N GLU A 302 -15.00 16.47 -3.34
CA GLU A 302 -14.86 16.29 -1.89
C GLU A 302 -15.52 15.00 -1.40
N MET A 303 -16.68 14.63 -1.98
CA MET A 303 -17.36 13.39 -1.65
C MET A 303 -16.59 12.15 -2.14
N ALA A 304 -15.96 12.22 -3.32
CA ALA A 304 -15.09 11.16 -3.82
C ALA A 304 -13.82 11.02 -2.95
N GLU A 305 -13.18 12.13 -2.60
CA GLU A 305 -12.01 12.18 -1.71
C GLU A 305 -12.34 11.66 -0.31
N TRP A 306 -13.53 11.99 0.21
CA TRP A 306 -14.00 11.45 1.48
C TRP A 306 -14.16 9.94 1.42
N CYS A 307 -14.74 9.38 0.34
CA CYS A 307 -14.86 7.94 0.17
C CYS A 307 -13.47 7.27 0.16
N ASP A 308 -12.51 7.86 -0.57
CA ASP A 308 -11.14 7.36 -0.63
C ASP A 308 -10.44 7.41 0.73
N ALA A 309 -10.63 8.49 1.49
CA ALA A 309 -10.12 8.59 2.85
C ALA A 309 -10.71 7.51 3.78
N GLN A 310 -12.01 7.16 3.66
CA GLN A 310 -12.59 6.06 4.44
C GLN A 310 -12.04 4.69 4.01
N ILE A 311 -11.81 4.48 2.72
CA ILE A 311 -11.18 3.25 2.20
C ILE A 311 -9.75 3.12 2.72
N SER A 312 -8.95 4.19 2.71
CA SER A 312 -7.59 4.18 3.29
C SER A 312 -7.60 3.82 4.77
N LYS A 313 -8.51 4.42 5.56
CA LYS A 313 -8.67 4.07 6.99
C LYS A 313 -9.03 2.61 7.18
N ALA A 314 -9.94 2.09 6.37
CA ALA A 314 -10.39 0.71 6.46
C ALA A 314 -9.28 -0.30 6.13
N VAL A 315 -8.44 0.00 5.14
CA VAL A 315 -7.42 -0.94 4.64
C VAL A 315 -6.07 -0.77 5.34
N LEU A 316 -5.58 0.46 5.47
CA LEU A 316 -4.24 0.79 6.00
C LEU A 316 -4.27 1.39 7.42
N GLY A 317 -5.46 1.63 7.99
CA GLY A 317 -5.61 2.23 9.32
C GLY A 317 -5.36 3.75 9.38
N GLN A 318 -5.11 4.39 8.24
CA GLN A 318 -4.73 5.79 8.14
C GLN A 318 -5.24 6.41 6.82
N THR A 319 -5.28 7.74 6.71
CA THR A 319 -5.75 8.46 5.51
C THR A 319 -4.68 8.95 4.56
N MET A 320 -3.50 9.33 5.06
CA MET A 320 -2.41 9.85 4.25
C MET A 320 -1.61 8.76 3.55
N THR A 321 -1.80 8.67 2.23
CA THR A 321 -0.91 7.96 1.32
C THR A 321 -0.31 8.97 0.37
N THR A 322 1.02 9.16 0.41
CA THR A 322 1.95 9.90 -0.50
C THR A 322 1.57 11.33 -0.98
N ASP A 323 0.30 11.67 -1.14
CA ASP A 323 -0.22 12.88 -1.80
C ASP A 323 -0.34 14.09 -0.85
N ASP A 324 -0.35 13.87 0.46
CA ASP A 324 -0.41 14.95 1.45
C ASP A 324 1.01 15.23 1.99
N GLY A 325 1.63 16.30 1.47
CA GLY A 325 2.95 16.81 1.84
C GLY A 325 3.04 17.37 3.26
N SER A 326 2.78 16.55 4.27
CA SER A 326 2.91 16.90 5.68
C SER A 326 4.29 16.53 6.25
N SER A 327 4.62 17.14 7.40
CA SER A 327 5.89 17.00 8.14
C SER A 327 6.36 15.55 8.30
N ARG A 328 7.69 15.32 8.21
CA ARG A 328 8.35 14.00 8.33
C ARG A 328 7.86 13.18 9.52
N ALA A 329 7.63 13.82 10.66
CA ALA A 329 7.16 13.16 11.88
C ALA A 329 5.77 12.51 11.72
N GLN A 330 4.88 13.12 10.96
CA GLN A 330 3.54 12.59 10.73
C GLN A 330 3.60 11.39 9.77
N ALA A 331 4.42 11.47 8.72
CA ALA A 331 4.67 10.34 7.81
C ALA A 331 5.26 9.12 8.53
N GLU A 332 6.19 9.32 9.47
CA GLU A 332 6.76 8.25 10.30
C GLU A 332 5.68 7.55 11.15
N VAL A 333 4.77 8.31 11.78
CA VAL A 333 3.65 7.75 12.56
C VAL A 333 2.70 6.94 11.69
N HIS A 334 2.32 7.46 10.51
CA HIS A 334 1.43 6.76 9.59
C HIS A 334 2.06 5.47 9.05
N ASN A 335 3.35 5.50 8.73
CA ASN A 335 4.08 4.30 8.35
C ASN A 335 4.13 3.30 9.51
N GLY A 336 4.28 3.77 10.75
CA GLY A 336 4.19 2.93 11.95
C GLY A 336 2.89 2.12 12.02
N VAL A 337 1.73 2.80 11.86
CA VAL A 337 0.40 2.15 11.87
C VAL A 337 0.28 1.12 10.75
N ARG A 338 0.71 1.49 9.53
CA ARG A 338 0.72 0.56 8.38
C ARG A 338 1.57 -0.68 8.68
N MET A 339 2.75 -0.50 9.26
CA MET A 339 3.67 -1.59 9.58
C MET A 339 3.14 -2.48 10.70
N ASP A 340 2.41 -1.93 11.67
CA ASP A 340 1.80 -2.74 12.74
C ASP A 340 0.67 -3.64 12.20
N ILE A 341 -0.13 -3.12 11.26
CA ILE A 341 -1.11 -3.94 10.53
C ILE A 341 -0.41 -5.02 9.70
N ALA A 342 0.64 -4.66 8.96
CA ALA A 342 1.38 -5.61 8.15
C ALA A 342 2.04 -6.70 9.00
N LYS A 343 2.52 -6.39 10.21
CA LYS A 343 3.09 -7.39 11.15
C LYS A 343 2.03 -8.39 11.59
N TRP A 344 0.81 -7.92 11.86
CA TRP A 344 -0.30 -8.81 12.21
C TRP A 344 -0.66 -9.75 11.05
N ASP A 345 -0.71 -9.23 9.83
CA ASP A 345 -0.97 -10.03 8.64
C ASP A 345 0.16 -11.06 8.40
N ALA A 346 1.42 -10.63 8.50
CA ALA A 346 2.60 -11.48 8.39
C ALA A 346 2.58 -12.61 9.43
N TRP A 347 2.26 -12.30 10.69
CA TRP A 347 2.16 -13.30 11.75
C TRP A 347 1.06 -14.34 11.48
N GLN A 348 -0.11 -13.92 11.00
CA GLN A 348 -1.18 -14.84 10.65
C GLN A 348 -0.83 -15.72 9.45
N LEU A 349 -0.13 -15.16 8.47
CA LEU A 349 0.33 -15.89 7.29
C LEU A 349 1.43 -16.90 7.67
N SER A 350 2.36 -16.54 8.56
CA SER A 350 3.33 -17.45 9.17
C SER A 350 2.67 -18.68 9.83
N ASN A 351 1.62 -18.47 10.62
CA ASN A 351 0.86 -19.56 11.22
C ASN A 351 0.17 -20.43 10.15
N THR A 352 -0.34 -19.81 9.09
CA THR A 352 -1.00 -20.52 7.98
C THR A 352 -0.01 -21.41 7.23
N LEU A 353 1.17 -20.91 6.89
CA LEU A 353 2.22 -21.69 6.24
C LEU A 353 2.70 -22.83 7.13
N SER A 354 2.88 -22.56 8.42
CA SER A 354 3.31 -23.58 9.38
C SER A 354 2.29 -24.73 9.48
N GLU A 355 0.99 -24.41 9.49
CA GLU A 355 -0.07 -25.41 9.62
C GLU A 355 -0.38 -26.15 8.31
N PHE A 356 -0.50 -25.45 7.18
CA PHE A 356 -1.00 -26.05 5.94
C PHE A 356 0.08 -26.42 4.93
N LEU A 357 1.32 -25.93 5.09
CA LEU A 357 2.43 -26.27 4.20
C LEU A 357 3.52 -27.06 4.93
N VAL A 358 4.06 -26.53 6.04
CA VAL A 358 5.17 -27.15 6.77
C VAL A 358 4.73 -28.46 7.40
N ARG A 359 3.63 -28.47 8.15
CA ARG A 359 3.17 -29.67 8.84
C ARG A 359 2.87 -30.83 7.88
N PRO A 360 2.11 -30.66 6.78
CA PRO A 360 1.92 -31.74 5.80
C PRO A 360 3.23 -32.16 5.10
N TYR A 361 4.13 -31.22 4.78
CA TYR A 361 5.43 -31.55 4.21
C TYR A 361 6.24 -32.46 5.12
N VAL A 362 6.32 -32.11 6.41
CA VAL A 362 7.07 -32.87 7.41
C VAL A 362 6.40 -34.22 7.65
N ASP A 363 5.07 -34.27 7.83
CA ASP A 363 4.33 -35.51 8.07
C ASP A 363 4.48 -36.50 6.91
N MET A 364 4.40 -36.04 5.66
CA MET A 364 4.55 -36.91 4.49
C MET A 364 5.97 -37.46 4.33
N ASN A 365 7.00 -36.72 4.72
CA ASN A 365 8.40 -37.09 4.43
C ASN A 365 9.12 -37.75 5.63
N TYR A 366 8.85 -37.25 6.83
CA TYR A 366 9.53 -37.62 8.08
C TYR A 366 8.60 -38.32 9.09
N GLY A 367 7.28 -38.30 8.83
CA GLY A 367 6.26 -38.73 9.78
C GLY A 367 5.94 -37.64 10.82
N PRO A 368 4.94 -37.88 11.69
CA PRO A 368 4.58 -36.94 12.74
C PRO A 368 5.77 -36.64 13.66
N GLN A 369 5.97 -35.35 13.96
CA GLN A 369 6.99 -34.88 14.90
C GLN A 369 6.34 -34.30 16.15
N GLU A 370 7.10 -34.23 17.24
CA GLU A 370 6.67 -33.50 18.44
C GLU A 370 6.91 -32.00 18.26
N HIS A 371 8.05 -31.63 17.67
CA HIS A 371 8.47 -30.26 17.43
C HIS A 371 8.58 -30.01 15.92
N TYR A 372 7.70 -29.19 15.36
CA TYR A 372 7.76 -28.80 13.95
C TYR A 372 8.54 -27.49 13.79
N PRO A 373 9.29 -27.31 12.69
CA PRO A 373 9.83 -26.01 12.33
C PRO A 373 8.72 -24.97 12.13
N ARG A 374 9.03 -23.70 12.38
CA ARG A 374 8.09 -22.59 12.23
C ARG A 374 8.61 -21.62 11.17
N VAL A 375 7.73 -21.24 10.24
CA VAL A 375 8.01 -20.18 9.27
C VAL A 375 7.61 -18.85 9.90
N VAL A 376 8.53 -17.88 9.90
CA VAL A 376 8.33 -16.55 10.49
C VAL A 376 8.63 -15.48 9.45
N LEU A 377 7.61 -14.68 9.14
CA LEU A 377 7.69 -13.50 8.28
C LEU A 377 7.99 -12.29 9.16
N ARG A 378 9.27 -11.92 9.26
CA ARG A 378 9.71 -10.83 10.13
C ARG A 378 9.70 -9.51 9.35
N ILE A 379 8.87 -8.58 9.77
CA ILE A 379 8.99 -7.18 9.31
C ILE A 379 10.09 -6.52 10.13
N SER A 380 11.30 -6.48 9.57
CA SER A 380 12.39 -5.69 10.11
C SER A 380 12.00 -4.22 10.05
N LYS A 381 11.94 -3.57 11.21
CA LYS A 381 12.03 -2.10 11.21
C LYS A 381 13.45 -1.79 10.74
N PRO A 382 13.65 -0.91 9.74
CA PRO A 382 15.00 -0.38 9.51
C PRO A 382 15.45 0.21 10.85
N GLU A 383 16.42 -0.43 11.49
CA GLU A 383 17.03 0.10 12.68
C GLU A 383 17.70 1.41 12.25
N ASP A 384 17.38 2.51 12.91
CA ASP A 384 18.12 3.74 12.71
C ASP A 384 19.52 3.49 13.28
N LEU A 385 20.46 3.19 12.39
CA LEU A 385 21.84 2.88 12.73
C LEU A 385 22.49 4.02 13.53
N LYS A 386 22.02 5.27 13.34
CA LYS A 386 22.45 6.40 14.14
C LYS A 386 21.94 6.28 15.58
N VAL A 387 20.65 5.99 15.79
CA VAL A 387 20.09 5.75 17.13
C VAL A 387 20.77 4.57 17.81
N LEU A 388 21.08 3.50 17.06
CA LEU A 388 21.82 2.36 17.58
C LEU A 388 23.22 2.78 18.06
N VAL A 389 23.99 3.52 17.25
CA VAL A 389 25.33 4.01 17.61
C VAL A 389 25.27 4.98 18.78
N ASP A 390 24.31 5.91 18.78
CA ASP A 390 24.11 6.89 19.84
C ASP A 390 23.75 6.21 21.18
N ALA A 391 22.99 5.11 21.14
CA ALA A 391 22.66 4.32 22.33
C ALA A 391 23.82 3.42 22.77
N LEU A 392 24.61 2.90 21.84
CA LEU A 392 25.66 1.93 22.11
C LEU A 392 26.96 2.57 22.59
N SER A 393 27.34 3.74 22.04
CA SER A 393 28.60 4.42 22.38
C SER A 393 28.75 4.66 23.90
N PRO A 394 27.73 5.18 24.62
CA PRO A 394 27.83 5.38 26.07
C PRO A 394 27.84 4.08 26.90
N LEU A 395 27.41 2.95 26.32
CA LEU A 395 27.45 1.64 26.96
C LEU A 395 28.82 0.99 26.81
N ILE A 396 29.42 1.11 25.62
CA ILE A 396 30.80 0.70 25.35
C ILE A 396 31.77 1.51 26.22
N ASP A 397 31.59 2.84 26.30
CA ASP A 397 32.39 3.71 27.18
C ASP A 397 32.28 3.34 28.67
N ARG A 398 31.16 2.72 29.06
CA ARG A 398 30.90 2.22 30.43
C ARG A 398 31.33 0.75 30.63
N GLY A 399 31.98 0.14 29.64
CA GLY A 399 32.57 -1.19 29.75
C GLY A 399 31.71 -2.34 29.20
N MET A 400 30.69 -2.06 28.40
CA MET A 400 29.99 -3.11 27.64
C MET A 400 30.92 -3.66 26.55
N GLU A 401 31.22 -4.95 26.59
CA GLU A 401 31.96 -5.64 25.53
C GLU A 401 30.99 -6.07 24.42
N VAL A 402 31.21 -5.58 23.21
CA VAL A 402 30.42 -5.92 22.02
C VAL A 402 31.33 -6.48 20.95
N GLN A 403 30.95 -7.59 20.32
CA GLN A 403 31.75 -8.16 19.24
C GLN A 403 31.73 -7.24 18.01
N MET A 404 32.91 -7.00 17.43
CA MET A 404 33.01 -6.15 16.23
C MET A 404 32.28 -6.76 15.02
N SER A 405 32.20 -8.09 14.93
CA SER A 405 31.44 -8.80 13.90
C SER A 405 29.96 -8.44 13.95
N GLU A 406 29.35 -8.46 15.14
CA GLU A 406 27.92 -8.14 15.31
C GLU A 406 27.57 -6.71 14.87
N ILE A 407 28.46 -5.74 15.12
CA ILE A 407 28.27 -4.36 14.65
C ILE A 407 28.45 -4.28 13.14
N ARG A 408 29.50 -4.91 12.59
CA ARG A 408 29.73 -4.93 11.15
C ARG A 408 28.56 -5.55 10.38
N ASP A 409 28.03 -6.67 10.86
CA ASP A 409 26.87 -7.35 10.28
C ASP A 409 25.63 -6.44 10.30
N LYS A 410 25.39 -5.72 11.39
CA LYS A 410 24.30 -4.73 11.48
C LYS A 410 24.45 -3.58 10.48
N PHE A 411 25.68 -3.16 10.18
CA PHE A 411 25.98 -2.14 9.18
C PHE A 411 26.13 -2.69 7.75
N GLY A 412 26.03 -4.01 7.55
CA GLY A 412 26.26 -4.67 6.26
C GLY A 412 27.69 -4.53 5.75
N LEU A 413 28.67 -4.35 6.65
CA LEU A 413 30.08 -4.19 6.32
C LEU A 413 30.81 -5.52 6.44
N SER A 414 31.48 -5.95 5.37
CA SER A 414 32.34 -7.14 5.42
C SER A 414 33.57 -6.91 6.30
N GLU A 415 34.15 -7.98 6.83
CA GLU A 415 35.47 -7.91 7.44
C GLU A 415 36.52 -7.43 6.42
N PRO A 416 37.43 -6.51 6.82
CA PRO A 416 38.47 -6.05 5.91
C PRO A 416 39.42 -7.20 5.58
N GLU A 417 39.62 -7.45 4.29
CA GLU A 417 40.62 -8.41 3.81
C GLU A 417 42.05 -7.99 4.25
N LYS A 418 42.95 -8.96 4.39
CA LYS A 418 44.35 -8.69 4.74
C LYS A 418 44.99 -7.80 3.66
N GLY A 419 45.26 -6.53 4.02
CA GLY A 419 45.85 -5.53 3.14
C GLY A 419 44.87 -4.57 2.47
N ALA A 420 43.57 -4.65 2.78
CA ALA A 420 42.58 -3.69 2.31
C ALA A 420 42.89 -2.28 2.85
N LYS A 421 42.65 -1.25 2.03
CA LYS A 421 42.73 0.15 2.47
C LYS A 421 41.54 0.46 3.37
N ILE A 422 41.80 0.60 4.67
CA ILE A 422 40.78 0.90 5.70
C ILE A 422 40.64 2.41 5.86
N LEU A 423 39.40 2.90 5.95
CA LEU A 423 39.12 4.28 6.34
C LEU A 423 39.48 4.48 7.81
N THR A 424 40.44 5.34 8.11
CA THR A 424 40.85 5.69 9.47
C THR A 424 40.39 7.11 9.84
N PRO A 425 40.17 7.42 11.13
CA PRO A 425 39.84 8.78 11.56
C PRO A 425 40.97 9.74 11.18
N THR A 426 40.62 10.90 10.61
CA THR A 426 41.59 11.91 10.13
C THR A 426 42.38 12.61 11.26
N ALA A 427 42.16 12.24 12.52
CA ALA A 427 42.78 12.88 13.67
C ALA A 427 43.86 12.00 14.31
N GLN A 428 44.97 11.78 13.59
CA GLN A 428 46.26 11.42 14.21
C GLN A 428 47.42 11.57 13.21
N MET A 429 47.80 12.81 12.92
CA MET A 429 49.16 13.13 12.50
C MET A 429 49.63 14.41 13.19
N ALA A 430 50.23 14.23 14.36
CA ALA A 430 51.13 15.22 14.94
C ALA A 430 52.46 14.52 15.25
N ASN A 431 53.37 14.57 14.29
CA ASN A 431 54.80 14.56 14.52
C ASN A 431 55.48 15.25 13.32
N PRO A 432 56.07 16.45 13.48
CA PRO A 432 56.72 17.15 12.38
C PRO A 432 58.14 16.59 12.19
N LEU A 433 58.43 16.08 11.00
CA LEU A 433 59.79 15.91 10.49
C LEU A 433 60.02 16.88 9.32
N PRO A 434 61.24 17.41 9.14
CA PRO A 434 61.48 18.61 8.34
C PRO A 434 61.27 18.33 6.84
N ALA A 435 60.44 19.15 6.20
CA ALA A 435 60.16 19.09 4.79
C ALA A 435 61.41 19.42 3.95
N MET A 436 61.91 18.44 3.19
CA MET A 436 62.66 18.71 1.97
C MET A 436 61.68 18.88 0.81
N ASN A 437 61.65 20.09 0.29
CA ASN A 437 60.91 20.48 -0.90
C ASN A 437 61.18 19.52 -2.07
N ARG A 438 60.11 18.91 -2.57
CA ARG A 438 60.00 18.66 -4.00
C ARG A 438 58.57 18.93 -4.43
N GLU A 439 58.41 20.10 -5.04
CA GLU A 439 57.24 20.52 -5.78
C GLU A 439 56.93 19.48 -6.88
N GLN A 440 55.73 18.91 -6.84
CA GLN A 440 54.99 18.55 -8.05
C GLN A 440 53.52 18.81 -7.75
N THR A 441 53.14 20.06 -7.99
CA THR A 441 51.77 20.56 -8.00
C THR A 441 51.01 19.87 -9.13
N ALA A 442 50.20 18.86 -8.82
CA ALA A 442 49.15 18.40 -9.72
C ALA A 442 47.89 19.24 -9.46
N LEU A 443 47.67 20.20 -10.36
CA LEU A 443 46.44 20.95 -10.51
C LEU A 443 45.28 19.99 -10.84
N ASN A 444 44.28 19.92 -9.96
CA ASN A 444 42.88 19.78 -10.31
C ASN A 444 42.04 20.25 -9.11
N ARG A 445 41.97 21.57 -8.96
CA ARG A 445 40.98 22.22 -8.10
C ARG A 445 39.69 22.29 -8.92
N SER A 446 38.68 21.51 -8.55
CA SER A 446 37.30 21.82 -8.92
C SER A 446 36.97 23.17 -8.31
N GLN A 447 36.74 24.19 -9.15
CA GLN A 447 36.21 25.46 -8.67
C GLN A 447 34.84 25.19 -8.04
N PRO A 448 34.57 25.71 -6.82
CA PRO A 448 33.22 25.72 -6.27
C PRO A 448 32.30 26.50 -7.21
N ASP A 449 31.06 26.04 -7.34
CA ASP A 449 30.03 26.70 -8.13
C ASP A 449 29.85 28.14 -7.61
N VAL A 450 29.72 29.11 -8.51
CA VAL A 450 29.62 30.54 -8.17
C VAL A 450 28.36 30.78 -7.31
N LEU A 451 27.34 29.93 -7.48
CA LEU A 451 26.14 29.89 -6.66
C LEU A 451 26.44 29.52 -5.19
N ASP A 452 27.32 28.55 -4.93
CA ASP A 452 27.67 28.15 -3.57
C ASP A 452 28.46 29.26 -2.84
N MET A 453 29.34 29.96 -3.56
CA MET A 453 30.05 31.11 -2.99
C MET A 453 29.10 32.27 -2.62
N MET A 454 28.02 32.46 -3.38
CA MET A 454 27.02 33.51 -3.10
C MET A 454 26.09 33.13 -1.94
N VAL A 455 25.74 31.84 -1.80
CA VAL A 455 24.97 31.36 -0.64
C VAL A 455 25.78 31.54 0.64
N ASP A 456 27.07 31.21 0.61
CA ASP A 456 27.96 31.38 1.76
C ASP A 456 28.21 32.88 2.08
N GLU A 457 28.32 33.75 1.09
CA GLU A 457 28.43 35.21 1.30
C GLU A 457 27.12 35.81 1.85
N ALA A 458 25.95 35.39 1.35
CA ALA A 458 24.64 35.83 1.84
C ALA A 458 24.33 35.32 3.27
N MET A 459 24.83 34.14 3.63
CA MET A 459 24.69 33.59 4.98
C MET A 459 25.63 34.26 5.99
N ASN A 460 26.74 34.86 5.55
CA ASN A 460 27.66 35.62 6.41
C ASN A 460 27.11 37.00 6.81
N ASP A 461 26.34 37.66 5.93
CA ASP A 461 25.66 38.94 6.23
C ASP A 461 24.26 38.75 6.84
N TRP A 462 23.86 37.51 7.16
CA TRP A 462 22.59 37.22 7.82
C TRP A 462 22.62 37.68 9.29
N GLN A 463 22.33 38.96 9.52
CA GLN A 463 21.96 39.42 10.86
C GLN A 463 20.59 38.85 11.24
N ARG A 464 20.44 38.36 12.47
CA ARG A 464 19.17 37.91 13.05
C ARG A 464 18.19 39.09 13.15
N THR A 465 17.53 39.44 12.06
CA THR A 465 16.41 40.40 12.02
C THR A 465 15.09 39.81 12.53
N GLY A 466 15.07 38.52 12.87
CA GLY A 466 13.90 37.83 13.41
C GLY A 466 13.42 38.38 14.75
N ASP A 467 14.31 38.91 15.60
CA ASP A 467 13.94 39.36 16.95
C ASP A 467 13.09 40.64 16.93
N ALA A 468 13.28 41.53 15.95
CA ALA A 468 12.52 42.78 15.82
C ALA A 468 11.05 42.54 15.44
N PHE A 469 10.78 41.51 14.63
CA PHE A 469 9.42 41.14 14.21
C PHE A 469 8.72 40.21 15.21
N THR A 470 9.47 39.31 15.86
CA THR A 470 8.88 38.29 16.74
C THR A 470 8.70 38.75 18.19
N SER A 471 9.56 39.65 18.70
CA SER A 471 9.46 40.13 20.08
C SER A 471 8.17 40.89 20.40
N PRO A 472 7.65 41.81 19.55
CA PRO A 472 6.41 42.52 19.83
C PRO A 472 5.18 41.60 19.84
N VAL A 473 5.17 40.58 18.98
CA VAL A 473 4.11 39.56 18.94
C VAL A 473 4.11 38.71 20.21
N LEU A 474 5.30 38.33 20.70
CA LEU A 474 5.47 37.59 21.94
C LEU A 474 5.10 38.42 23.17
N GLU A 475 5.34 39.74 23.17
CA GLU A 475 4.87 40.62 24.23
C GLU A 475 3.35 40.80 24.25
N LEU A 476 2.72 40.96 23.08
CA LEU A 476 1.26 41.02 22.97
C LEU A 476 0.61 39.73 23.50
N ALA A 477 1.22 38.58 23.19
CA ALA A 477 0.78 37.28 23.68
C ALA A 477 0.89 37.17 25.21
N LYS A 478 1.95 37.71 25.82
CA LYS A 478 2.12 37.72 27.28
C LYS A 478 1.18 38.67 28.02
N LYS A 479 0.74 39.76 27.37
CA LYS A 479 -0.18 40.75 27.95
C LYS A 479 -1.66 40.41 27.75
N SER A 480 -1.97 39.37 26.97
CA SER A 480 -3.35 39.01 26.62
C SER A 480 -3.84 37.86 27.51
N ASP A 481 -4.91 38.09 28.26
CA ASP A 481 -5.46 37.11 29.20
C ASP A 481 -6.38 36.06 28.53
N SER A 482 -6.68 36.23 27.23
CA SER A 482 -7.49 35.30 26.44
C SER A 482 -7.15 35.37 24.95
N PHE A 483 -7.48 34.29 24.23
CA PHE A 483 -7.24 34.16 22.79
C PHE A 483 -7.97 35.24 21.96
N GLU A 484 -9.20 35.60 22.35
CA GLU A 484 -9.96 36.65 21.67
C GLU A 484 -9.34 38.03 21.90
N SER A 485 -8.80 38.30 23.09
CA SER A 485 -8.09 39.55 23.39
C SER A 485 -6.77 39.68 22.62
N PHE A 486 -6.07 38.56 22.42
CA PHE A 486 -4.85 38.52 21.60
C PHE A 486 -5.16 38.80 20.12
N LEU A 487 -6.19 38.15 19.57
CA LEU A 487 -6.63 38.36 18.19
C LEU A 487 -7.08 39.81 17.93
N ALA A 488 -7.76 40.42 18.89
CA ALA A 488 -8.18 41.82 18.79
C ALA A 488 -7.01 42.82 18.83
N GLY A 489 -5.86 42.46 19.43
CA GLY A 489 -4.67 43.30 19.54
C GLY A 489 -3.72 43.24 18.33
N LEU A 490 -3.78 42.17 17.53
CA LEU A 490 -2.89 41.97 16.37
C LEU A 490 -2.98 43.06 15.28
N PRO A 491 -4.15 43.61 14.93
CA PRO A 491 -4.24 44.66 13.90
C PRO A 491 -3.56 45.97 14.28
N ALA A 492 -3.42 46.25 15.59
CA ALA A 492 -2.68 47.42 16.06
C ALA A 492 -1.16 47.21 15.92
N LEU A 493 -0.68 46.00 16.22
CA LEU A 493 0.73 45.62 16.08
C LEU A 493 1.21 45.65 14.62
N GLN A 494 0.33 45.32 13.67
CA GLN A 494 0.62 45.39 12.23
C GLN A 494 0.96 46.82 11.76
N LYS A 495 0.46 47.86 12.44
CA LYS A 495 0.73 49.26 12.07
C LYS A 495 2.10 49.76 12.55
N GLU A 496 2.71 49.08 13.52
CA GLU A 496 4.01 49.47 14.09
C GLU A 496 5.18 48.65 13.54
N LEU A 497 4.90 47.52 12.89
CA LEU A 497 5.91 46.66 12.26
C LEU A 497 6.21 47.15 10.84
N ASP A 498 7.22 48.00 10.70
CA ASP A 498 7.68 48.52 9.41
C ASP A 498 8.48 47.43 8.64
N ALA A 499 7.96 46.97 7.50
CA ALA A 499 8.48 45.83 6.74
C ALA A 499 9.47 46.23 5.62
N ASP A 500 9.79 47.52 5.51
CA ASP A 500 10.53 48.09 4.39
C ASP A 500 11.98 47.58 4.30
N GLU A 501 12.65 47.34 5.42
CA GLU A 501 14.05 46.91 5.43
C GLU A 501 14.21 45.46 4.92
N PHE A 502 13.26 44.59 5.28
CA PHE A 502 13.22 43.19 4.83
C PHE A 502 12.82 43.08 3.35
N ALA A 503 11.83 43.87 2.91
CA ALA A 503 11.42 43.91 1.52
C ALA A 503 12.53 44.43 0.60
N THR A 504 13.29 45.43 1.05
CA THR A 504 14.39 46.03 0.28
C THR A 504 15.57 45.05 0.09
N GLN A 505 15.95 44.30 1.12
CA GLN A 505 17.01 43.30 0.99
C GLN A 505 16.62 42.15 0.04
N LEU A 506 15.37 41.69 0.11
CA LEU A 506 14.86 40.63 -0.77
C LEU A 506 14.81 41.09 -2.23
N ALA A 507 14.38 42.33 -2.47
CA ALA A 507 14.36 42.94 -3.80
C ALA A 507 15.77 43.07 -4.40
N MET A 508 16.77 43.44 -3.59
CA MET A 508 18.14 43.63 -4.05
C MET A 508 18.82 42.29 -4.41
N LEU A 509 18.52 41.23 -3.66
CA LEU A 509 18.98 39.87 -3.96
C LEU A 509 18.32 39.29 -5.22
N CYS A 510 17.01 39.48 -5.40
CA CYS A 510 16.31 39.07 -6.62
C CYS A 510 16.81 39.83 -7.86
N PHE A 511 17.14 41.12 -7.73
CA PHE A 511 17.71 41.92 -8.82
C PHE A 511 19.11 41.42 -9.23
N LYS A 512 19.97 41.14 -8.24
CA LYS A 512 21.34 40.63 -8.47
C LYS A 512 21.33 39.24 -9.14
N ALA A 513 20.41 38.36 -8.70
CA ALA A 513 20.21 37.04 -9.31
C ALA A 513 19.73 37.12 -10.77
N ARG A 514 18.80 38.04 -11.08
CA ARG A 514 18.35 38.26 -12.47
C ARG A 514 19.44 38.82 -13.38
N SER A 515 20.22 39.78 -12.90
CA SER A 515 21.28 40.39 -13.71
C SER A 515 22.40 39.42 -14.11
N LEU A 516 22.59 38.32 -13.38
CA LEU A 516 23.57 37.28 -13.71
C LEU A 516 22.98 36.17 -14.60
N GLY A 517 21.67 35.92 -14.52
CA GLY A 517 20.96 35.04 -15.45
C GLY A 517 21.03 35.54 -16.89
N ASP A 518 20.87 36.85 -17.10
CA ASP A 518 20.93 37.48 -18.43
C ASP A 518 22.35 37.54 -19.02
N VAL A 519 23.41 37.34 -18.24
CA VAL A 519 24.81 37.37 -18.72
C VAL A 519 25.26 36.03 -19.31
N ASN A 520 24.56 34.93 -18.99
CA ASN A 520 24.86 33.59 -19.52
C ASN A 520 23.97 33.17 -20.71
N ASP A 521 22.99 34.00 -21.10
CA ASP A 521 22.12 33.77 -22.26
C ASP A 521 22.50 34.66 -23.49
N GLY A 522 23.76 35.10 -23.57
CA GLY A 522 24.34 35.87 -24.68
C GLY A 522 25.36 35.10 -25.51
#